data_AF-A0A1V4LYY9-F1
#
_entry.id   AF-A0A1V4LYY9-F1
#
_cell.length_a   1.000
_cell.length_b   1.000
_cell.length_c   1.000
_cell.angle_alpha   90.00
_cell.angle_beta   90.00
_cell.angle_gamma   90.00
#
_symmetry.space_group_name_H-M   'P 1'
#
loop_
_entity.id
_entity.type
_entity.pdbx_description
1 polymer ?
#
loop_
_entity_poly.entity_id
_entity_poly.type
_entity_poly.pdbx_seq_one_letter_code
_entity_poly.pdbx_strand_id
1 'polypeptide(L)'
;MADYERKFFNKVKPEHIVRIDFTPMNLFRKPLTKRIWESLGFDLKLFVILRDPARRAYSQYQMSLRGGHEVFPFEEAIYRGRGDLDTEYKDRVLNYIERGYYFDQISGYPEFFSLEQLHIIIFEDFIANPKDEII
;
A
#
# COMPACT_ATOMS: atom_id res chain seq x y z
N MET A 1 12.23 13.30 10.14
CA MET A 1 13.25 12.26 10.38
C MET A 1 13.29 11.70 11.78
N ALA A 2 13.70 12.47 12.79
CA ALA A 2 14.15 11.89 14.06
C ALA A 2 13.13 10.99 14.80
N ASP A 3 11.82 11.25 14.73
CA ASP A 3 10.84 10.54 15.58
C ASP A 3 10.40 9.17 15.03
N TYR A 4 10.20 9.04 13.72
CA TYR A 4 9.78 7.77 13.12
C TYR A 4 10.90 6.73 13.21
N GLU A 5 12.12 7.12 12.83
CA GLU A 5 13.29 6.25 12.92
C GLU A 5 13.60 5.86 14.37
N ARG A 6 13.54 6.81 15.30
CA ARG A 6 13.72 6.51 16.73
C ARG A 6 12.65 5.57 17.28
N LYS A 7 11.42 5.59 16.74
CA LYS A 7 10.35 4.71 17.22
C LYS A 7 10.45 3.29 16.64
N PHE A 8 10.63 3.17 15.33
CA PHE A 8 10.52 1.89 14.61
C PHE A 8 11.87 1.24 14.31
N PHE A 9 12.96 2.02 14.30
CA PHE A 9 14.31 1.56 13.96
C PHE A 9 15.32 1.74 15.12
N ASN A 10 14.85 1.79 16.38
CA ASN A 10 15.72 1.95 17.56
C ASN A 10 16.71 0.80 17.83
N LYS A 11 16.50 -0.37 17.23
CA LYS A 11 17.40 -1.54 17.33
C LYS A 11 18.37 -1.66 16.16
N VAL A 12 18.42 -0.66 15.26
CA VAL A 12 19.34 -0.70 14.13
C VAL A 12 20.78 -0.53 14.62
N LYS A 13 21.65 -1.44 14.17
CA LYS A 13 23.08 -1.43 14.48
C LYS A 13 23.89 -0.83 13.31
N PRO A 14 25.14 -0.40 13.53
CA PRO A 14 25.98 0.19 12.48
C PRO A 14 26.19 -0.72 11.25
N GLU A 15 26.18 -2.04 11.43
CA GLU A 15 26.33 -3.01 10.34
C GLU A 15 25.09 -3.16 9.45
N HIS A 16 23.93 -2.64 9.86
CA HIS A 16 22.72 -2.67 9.03
C HIS A 16 22.76 -1.53 8.03
N ILE A 17 23.03 -1.89 6.77
CA ILE A 17 23.12 -0.96 5.66
C ILE A 17 21.77 -0.67 4.98
N VAL A 18 20.73 -1.46 5.27
CA VAL A 18 19.38 -1.29 4.69
C VAL A 18 18.32 -1.39 5.79
N ARG A 19 17.31 -0.52 5.71
CA ARG A 19 16.12 -0.51 6.58
C ARG A 19 14.88 -0.56 5.68
N ILE A 20 13.91 -1.41 6.02
CA ILE A 20 12.69 -1.60 5.23
C ILE A 20 11.49 -1.50 6.15
N ASP A 21 10.49 -0.72 5.73
CA ASP A 21 9.14 -0.73 6.27
C ASP A 21 8.17 -1.10 5.14
N PHE A 22 7.11 -1.85 5.46
CA PHE A 22 6.07 -2.15 4.50
C PHE A 22 4.70 -1.94 5.15
N THR A 23 3.92 -1.03 4.58
CA THR A 23 2.55 -0.78 4.99
C THR A 23 1.69 -0.63 3.73
N PRO A 24 0.94 -1.67 3.31
CA PRO A 24 0.21 -1.66 2.02
C PRO A 24 -0.77 -0.50 1.85
N MET A 25 -1.33 0.03 2.95
CA MET A 25 -2.26 1.16 2.87
C MET A 25 -1.58 2.49 2.55
N ASN A 26 -0.25 2.58 2.59
CA ASN A 26 0.44 3.85 2.38
C ASN A 26 0.15 4.45 1.01
N LEU A 27 0.10 3.60 -0.02
CA LEU A 27 -0.19 3.99 -1.40
C LEU A 27 -1.58 4.63 -1.56
N PHE A 28 -2.56 4.15 -0.79
CA PHE A 28 -3.95 4.57 -0.92
C PHE A 28 -4.27 5.90 -0.19
N ARG A 29 -3.48 6.28 0.83
CA ARG A 29 -3.78 7.47 1.66
C ARG A 29 -3.08 8.71 1.11
N LYS A 30 -3.82 9.54 0.37
CA LYS A 30 -3.31 10.77 -0.28
C LYS A 30 -2.46 11.72 0.61
N PRO A 31 -2.81 12.05 1.87
CA PRO A 31 -1.96 12.94 2.69
C PRO A 31 -0.68 12.26 3.20
N LEU A 32 -0.47 10.97 2.92
CA LEU A 32 0.66 10.23 3.47
C LEU A 32 1.94 10.40 2.66
N THR A 33 1.88 10.58 1.33
CA THR A 33 3.07 10.72 0.48
C THR A 33 3.95 11.89 0.92
N LYS A 34 3.34 13.06 1.16
CA LYS A 34 4.03 14.23 1.73
C LYS A 34 4.65 13.95 3.09
N ARG A 35 3.91 13.29 3.99
CA ARG A 35 4.39 12.97 5.34
C ARG A 35 5.56 11.98 5.32
N ILE A 36 5.53 11.00 4.42
CA ILE A 36 6.64 10.05 4.23
C ILE A 36 7.87 10.82 3.77
N TRP A 37 7.72 11.70 2.78
CA TRP A 37 8.81 12.53 2.28
C TRP A 37 9.41 13.44 3.38
N GLU A 38 8.58 14.18 4.13
CA GLU A 38 9.03 15.01 5.25
C GLU A 38 9.66 14.19 6.39
N SER A 39 9.23 12.94 6.56
CA SER A 39 9.68 12.09 7.66
C SER A 39 10.94 11.31 7.33
N LEU A 40 11.11 10.78 6.13
CA LEU A 40 12.20 9.86 5.76
C LEU A 40 13.21 10.48 4.80
N GLY A 41 12.89 11.64 4.21
CA GLY A 41 13.76 12.35 3.30
C GLY A 41 13.72 11.83 1.87
N PHE A 42 14.66 12.34 1.08
CA PHE A 42 14.69 12.21 -0.38
C PHE A 42 15.50 11.02 -0.90
N ASP A 43 16.23 10.28 -0.06
CA ASP A 43 17.02 9.10 -0.48
C ASP A 43 16.24 7.78 -0.35
N LEU A 44 14.90 7.88 -0.24
CA LEU A 44 14.03 6.72 -0.08
C LEU A 44 13.85 5.98 -1.42
N LYS A 45 13.92 4.64 -1.38
CA LYS A 45 13.48 3.79 -2.49
C LYS A 45 12.09 3.25 -2.19
N LEU A 46 11.17 3.42 -3.13
CA LEU A 46 9.78 3.04 -3.03
C LEU A 46 9.50 1.84 -3.92
N PHE A 47 8.99 0.78 -3.32
CA PHE A 47 8.55 -0.42 -4.02
C PHE A 47 7.03 -0.49 -3.97
N VAL A 48 6.40 -0.58 -5.14
CA VAL A 48 4.93 -0.67 -5.29
C VAL A 48 4.59 -1.94 -6.04
N ILE A 49 3.90 -2.87 -5.37
CA ILE A 49 3.44 -4.10 -6.00
C ILE A 49 1.98 -3.92 -6.40
N LEU A 50 1.72 -3.98 -7.70
CA LEU A 50 0.38 -3.91 -8.29
C LEU A 50 -0.08 -5.32 -8.68
N ARG A 51 -1.37 -5.59 -8.55
CA ARG A 51 -1.98 -6.87 -8.91
C ARG A 51 -3.16 -6.60 -9.82
N ASP A 52 -3.63 -7.59 -10.57
CA ASP A 52 -4.95 -7.49 -11.19
C ASP A 52 -5.99 -6.96 -10.18
N PRO A 53 -6.68 -5.84 -10.47
CA PRO A 53 -7.49 -5.14 -9.48
C PRO A 53 -8.69 -5.96 -9.01
N ALA A 54 -9.24 -6.84 -9.86
CA ALA A 54 -10.34 -7.72 -9.48
C ALA A 54 -9.84 -8.83 -8.53
N ARG A 55 -8.71 -9.46 -8.85
CA ARG A 55 -8.07 -10.46 -7.98
C ARG A 55 -7.62 -9.85 -6.64
N ARG A 56 -7.13 -8.61 -6.67
CA ARG A 56 -6.78 -7.83 -5.47
C ARG A 56 -8.00 -7.56 -4.58
N ALA A 57 -9.11 -7.13 -5.18
CA ALA A 57 -10.38 -6.90 -4.47
C ALA A 57 -10.89 -8.19 -3.81
N TYR A 58 -10.92 -9.30 -4.56
CA TYR A 58 -11.34 -10.59 -4.02
C TYR A 58 -10.41 -11.08 -2.89
N SER A 59 -9.09 -10.90 -3.03
CA SER A 59 -8.14 -11.24 -1.99
C SER A 59 -8.36 -10.43 -0.69
N GLN A 60 -8.68 -9.14 -0.81
CA GLN A 60 -9.03 -8.30 0.33
C GLN A 60 -10.34 -8.78 0.97
N TYR A 61 -11.37 -9.09 0.17
CA TYR A 61 -12.64 -9.64 0.66
C TYR A 61 -12.43 -10.91 1.50
N GLN A 62 -11.65 -11.85 0.96
CA GLN A 62 -11.29 -13.09 1.66
C GLN A 62 -10.54 -12.83 2.98
N MET A 63 -9.69 -11.81 3.03
CA MET A 63 -9.02 -11.39 4.26
C MET A 63 -10.02 -10.78 5.26
N SER A 64 -10.93 -9.92 4.82
CA SER A 64 -11.97 -9.32 5.66
C SER A 64 -12.91 -10.38 6.24
N LEU A 65 -13.33 -11.37 5.44
CA LEU A 65 -14.13 -12.52 5.88
C LEU A 65 -13.41 -13.30 6.99
N ARG A 66 -12.14 -13.68 6.78
CA ARG A 66 -11.35 -14.41 7.79
C ARG A 66 -11.17 -13.61 9.08
N GLY A 67 -11.10 -12.28 8.98
CA GLY A 67 -11.02 -11.38 10.13
C GLY A 67 -12.36 -11.12 10.83
N GLY A 68 -13.47 -11.66 10.32
CA GLY A 68 -14.81 -11.36 10.84
C GLY A 68 -15.26 -9.92 10.59
N HIS A 69 -14.63 -9.23 9.64
CA HIS A 69 -14.95 -7.84 9.27
C HIS A 69 -15.91 -7.76 8.08
N GLU A 70 -16.21 -8.90 7.46
CA GLU A 70 -17.13 -9.00 6.35
C GLU A 70 -18.12 -10.13 6.61
N VAL A 71 -19.38 -9.87 6.27
CA VAL A 71 -20.49 -10.83 6.45
C VAL A 71 -21.34 -10.97 5.19
N PHE A 72 -21.15 -10.09 4.20
CA PHE A 72 -21.91 -10.11 2.96
C PHE A 72 -21.24 -10.98 1.90
N PRO A 73 -22.01 -11.51 0.93
CA PRO A 73 -21.44 -12.10 -0.28
C PRO A 73 -20.57 -11.10 -1.05
N PHE A 74 -19.60 -11.59 -1.82
CA PHE A 74 -18.62 -10.73 -2.51
C PHE A 74 -19.28 -9.72 -3.44
N GLU A 75 -20.28 -10.17 -4.21
CA GLU A 75 -21.03 -9.37 -5.18
C GLU A 75 -21.72 -8.18 -4.51
N GLU A 76 -22.11 -8.32 -3.25
CA GLU A 76 -22.73 -7.25 -2.48
C GLU A 76 -21.70 -6.38 -1.75
N ALA A 77 -20.70 -7.02 -1.14
CA ALA A 77 -19.63 -6.36 -0.39
C ALA A 77 -18.87 -5.31 -1.22
N ILE A 78 -18.59 -5.60 -2.50
CA ILE A 78 -17.81 -4.70 -3.37
C ILE A 78 -18.54 -3.39 -3.72
N TYR A 79 -19.88 -3.37 -3.70
CA TYR A 79 -20.65 -2.17 -4.00
C TYR A 79 -21.01 -1.36 -2.76
N ARG A 80 -21.06 -1.99 -1.58
CA ARG A 80 -21.39 -1.34 -0.30
C ARG A 80 -20.38 -0.28 0.15
N GLY A 81 -19.12 -0.35 -0.29
CA GLY A 81 -18.13 0.70 -0.04
C GLY A 81 -18.51 2.09 -0.56
N ARG A 82 -19.45 2.17 -1.51
CA ARG A 82 -19.83 3.40 -2.22
C ARG A 82 -20.94 4.22 -1.56
N GLY A 83 -21.68 3.68 -0.59
CA GLY A 83 -22.86 4.34 0.00
C GLY A 83 -22.88 4.31 1.52
N ASP A 84 -23.01 5.49 2.14
CA ASP A 84 -23.71 5.71 3.43
C ASP A 84 -23.13 5.22 4.77
N LEU A 85 -21.85 4.84 4.87
CA LEU A 85 -21.24 4.50 6.17
C LEU A 85 -20.08 5.41 6.60
N ASP A 86 -19.98 5.55 7.93
CA ASP A 86 -19.08 6.42 8.69
C ASP A 86 -17.59 6.28 8.30
N THR A 87 -16.89 7.40 8.36
CA THR A 87 -15.63 7.69 7.66
C THR A 87 -14.43 6.84 8.09
N GLU A 88 -14.42 6.28 9.30
CA GLU A 88 -13.27 5.51 9.80
C GLU A 88 -13.33 4.01 9.40
N TYR A 89 -14.53 3.44 9.27
CA TYR A 89 -14.72 2.04 8.87
C TYR A 89 -14.49 1.84 7.35
N LYS A 90 -14.86 2.84 6.55
CA LYS A 90 -14.59 2.90 5.09
C LYS A 90 -13.10 2.76 4.77
N ASP A 91 -12.24 3.50 5.48
CA ASP A 91 -10.80 3.53 5.23
C ASP A 91 -10.14 2.16 5.42
N ARG A 92 -10.68 1.31 6.32
CA ARG A 92 -10.06 0.04 6.70
C ARG A 92 -10.63 -1.19 5.99
N VAL A 93 -11.94 -1.27 5.73
CA VAL A 93 -12.58 -2.56 5.42
C VAL A 93 -13.22 -2.62 4.02
N LEU A 94 -13.87 -1.55 3.54
CA LEU A 94 -14.86 -1.66 2.45
C LEU A 94 -14.46 -1.06 1.09
N ASN A 95 -13.24 -0.52 0.95
CA ASN A 95 -12.77 0.07 -0.32
C ASN A 95 -12.21 -1.00 -1.27
N TYR A 96 -13.02 -1.98 -1.66
CA TYR A 96 -12.59 -3.08 -2.53
C TYR A 96 -12.34 -2.63 -3.97
N ILE A 97 -13.08 -1.64 -4.49
CA ILE A 97 -12.89 -1.19 -5.87
C ILE A 97 -11.87 -0.05 -5.91
N GLU A 98 -12.00 0.92 -5.01
CA GLU A 98 -11.23 2.17 -5.01
C GLU A 98 -9.73 1.93 -4.81
N ARG A 99 -9.37 0.90 -4.03
CA ARG A 99 -7.96 0.48 -3.87
C ARG A 99 -7.35 -0.12 -5.14
N GLY A 100 -8.15 -0.44 -6.15
CA GLY A 100 -7.71 -0.84 -7.49
C GLY A 100 -7.47 0.32 -8.45
N TYR A 101 -7.82 1.57 -8.09
CA TYR A 101 -7.54 2.75 -8.91
C TYR A 101 -6.08 3.19 -8.73
N TYR A 102 -5.16 2.41 -9.27
CA TYR A 102 -3.72 2.62 -9.05
C TYR A 102 -3.21 3.94 -9.61
N PHE A 103 -3.74 4.38 -10.75
CA PHE A 103 -3.37 5.66 -11.34
C PHE A 103 -3.59 6.81 -10.35
N ASP A 104 -4.78 6.91 -9.76
CA ASP A 104 -5.15 7.97 -8.80
C ASP A 104 -4.32 7.94 -7.51
N GLN A 105 -3.76 6.77 -7.18
CA GLN A 105 -2.92 6.58 -5.99
C GLN A 105 -1.46 6.95 -6.26
N ILE A 106 -0.96 6.64 -7.46
CA ILE A 106 0.45 6.82 -7.84
C ILE A 106 0.72 8.20 -8.43
N SER A 107 -0.27 8.83 -9.07
CA SER A 107 -0.07 10.07 -9.85
C SER A 107 0.49 11.24 -9.05
N GLY A 108 0.31 11.27 -7.72
CA GLY A 108 0.86 12.30 -6.84
C GLY A 108 2.26 12.01 -6.29
N TYR A 109 2.80 10.81 -6.49
CA TYR A 109 4.16 10.46 -6.04
C TYR A 109 5.27 11.27 -6.72
N PRO A 110 5.20 11.54 -8.04
CA PRO A 110 6.18 12.36 -8.74
C PRO A 110 6.33 13.79 -8.21
N GLU A 111 5.38 14.30 -7.42
CA GLU A 111 5.49 15.62 -6.76
C GLU A 111 6.53 15.62 -5.63
N PHE A 112 6.86 14.46 -5.06
CA PHE A 112 7.74 14.32 -3.88
C PHE A 112 8.95 13.41 -4.12
N PHE A 113 8.82 12.41 -5.00
CA PHE A 113 9.85 11.43 -5.30
C PHE A 113 10.12 11.42 -6.80
N SER A 114 11.39 11.28 -7.20
CA SER A 114 11.71 11.10 -8.62
C SER A 114 11.21 9.75 -9.12
N LEU A 115 10.98 9.62 -10.44
CA LEU A 115 10.49 8.37 -11.01
C LEU A 115 11.50 7.22 -10.83
N GLU A 116 12.79 7.53 -10.77
CA GLU A 116 13.86 6.57 -10.53
C GLU A 116 13.82 5.98 -9.10
N GLN A 117 13.16 6.67 -8.16
CA GLN A 117 12.93 6.17 -6.80
C GLN A 117 11.75 5.23 -6.70
N LEU A 118 10.88 5.17 -7.72
CA LEU A 118 9.67 4.38 -7.72
C LEU A 118 9.84 3.14 -8.59
N HIS A 119 9.94 1.99 -7.95
CA HIS A 119 9.98 0.69 -8.61
C HIS A 119 8.59 0.02 -8.54
N ILE A 120 7.93 -0.12 -9.69
CA ILE A 120 6.62 -0.75 -9.82
C ILE A 120 6.80 -2.19 -10.25
N ILE A 121 6.29 -3.12 -9.45
CA ILE A 121 6.34 -4.56 -9.69
C ILE A 121 4.93 -5.06 -10.02
N ILE A 122 4.80 -5.88 -11.06
CA ILE A 122 3.56 -6.59 -11.36
C ILE A 122 3.54 -7.91 -10.56
N PHE A 123 2.54 -8.08 -9.72
CA PHE A 123 2.41 -9.21 -8.80
C PHE A 123 2.39 -10.54 -9.55
N GLU A 124 1.65 -10.62 -10.66
CA GLU A 124 1.55 -11.80 -11.50
C GLU A 124 2.90 -12.23 -12.08
N ASP A 125 3.74 -11.27 -12.48
CA ASP A 125 5.08 -11.54 -13.00
C ASP A 125 6.03 -11.93 -11.85
N PHE A 126 5.94 -11.23 -10.72
CA PHE A 126 6.71 -11.52 -9.51
C PHE A 126 6.48 -12.93 -8.98
N ILE A 127 5.23 -13.42 -8.96
CA ILE A 127 4.95 -14.79 -8.50
C ILE A 127 5.38 -15.85 -9.52
N ALA A 128 5.38 -15.52 -10.81
CA ALA A 128 5.80 -16.44 -11.87
C ALA A 128 7.33 -16.59 -11.88
N ASN A 129 8.05 -15.47 -11.78
CA ASN A 129 9.51 -15.44 -11.81
C ASN A 129 10.08 -14.48 -10.75
N PRO A 130 10.10 -14.87 -9.46
CA PRO A 130 10.53 -13.97 -8.39
C PRO A 130 11.95 -13.44 -8.55
N LYS A 131 12.84 -14.19 -9.21
CA LYS A 131 14.25 -13.82 -9.38
C LYS A 131 14.47 -12.68 -10.36
N ASP A 132 13.53 -12.44 -11.28
CA ASP A 132 13.68 -11.41 -12.32
C ASP A 132 13.31 -10.01 -11.79
N GLU A 133 12.58 -9.96 -10.67
CA GLU A 133 12.07 -8.74 -10.03
C GLU A 133 12.81 -8.40 -8.71
N ILE A 134 13.69 -9.29 -8.23
CA ILE A 134 14.54 -9.04 -7.05
C ILE A 134 15.86 -8.41 -7.54
N ILE A 135 16.00 -7.09 -7.31
CA ILE A 135 17.21 -6.30 -7.59
C ILE A 135 18.32 -6.61 -6.56
#